data_AF-A0A6B2CMB3-F1
#
_entry.id   AF-A0A6B2CMB3-F1
#
_cell.length_a   1.000
_cell.length_b   1.000
_cell.length_c   1.000
_cell.angle_alpha   90.00
_cell.angle_beta   90.00
_cell.angle_gamma   90.00
#
_symmetry.space_group_name_H-M   'P 1'
#
loop_
_entity.id
_entity.type
_entity.pdbx_description
1 polymer ?
#
loop_
_entity_poly.entity_id
_entity_poly.type
_entity_poly.pdbx_seq_one_letter_code
_entity_poly.pdbx_strand_id
1 'polypeptide(L)' 'DVLKLIRERGEVSTNDLVKMTGLSHSQVFYILRLLQRDGAIREIKRGKVAYWRLVNPEAETGESKGVDMV' A
#
# COMPACT_ATOMS: atom_id res chain seq x y z
N ASP A 1 6.75 5.92 1.24
CA ASP A 1 5.61 6.79 1.56
C ASP A 1 4.25 6.17 1.25
N VAL A 2 3.84 5.95 0.00
CA VAL A 2 2.49 5.39 -0.30
C VAL A 2 2.29 3.95 0.18
N LEU A 3 3.21 3.01 -0.16
CA LEU A 3 3.07 1.60 0.25
C LEU A 3 3.07 1.44 1.78
N LYS A 4 3.94 2.21 2.47
CA LYS A 4 3.99 2.26 3.94
C LYS A 4 2.66 2.72 4.54
N LEU A 5 2.07 3.79 4.01
CA LEU A 5 0.76 4.28 4.46
C LEU A 5 -0.35 3.23 4.25
N ILE A 6 -0.34 2.53 3.10
CA ILE A 6 -1.30 1.44 2.84
C ILE A 6 -1.11 0.29 3.83
N ARG A 7 0.14 -0.08 4.14
CA ARG A 7 0.48 -1.11 5.13
C ARG A 7 -0.02 -0.74 6.52
N GLU A 8 0.27 0.47 6.99
CA GLU A 8 -0.07 0.93 8.34
C GLU A 8 -1.57 1.13 8.56
N ARG A 9 -2.30 1.53 7.51
CA ARG A 9 -3.74 1.82 7.57
C ARG A 9 -4.62 0.64 7.14
N GLY A 10 -4.03 -0.40 6.54
CA GLY A 10 -4.73 -1.55 5.97
C GLY A 10 -5.43 -1.24 4.64
N GLU A 11 -6.31 -0.25 4.61
CA GLU A 11 -7.03 0.20 3.42
C GLU A 11 -7.07 1.72 3.33
N VAL A 12 -6.69 2.29 2.18
CA VAL A 12 -6.59 3.75 2.00
C VAL A 12 -7.13 4.18 0.65
N SER A 13 -7.88 5.29 0.59
CA SER A 13 -8.35 5.85 -0.68
C SER A 13 -7.25 6.65 -1.39
N THR A 14 -7.37 6.81 -2.71
CA THR A 14 -6.46 7.70 -3.47
C THR A 14 -6.46 9.13 -2.91
N ASN A 15 -7.61 9.65 -2.50
CA ASN A 15 -7.72 11.00 -1.96
C ASN A 15 -7.03 11.14 -0.59
N ASP A 16 -7.11 10.11 0.25
CA ASP A 16 -6.45 10.14 1.56
C ASP A 16 -4.92 10.06 1.38
N LEU A 17 -4.45 9.27 0.41
CA LEU A 17 -3.03 9.23 0.05
C LEU A 17 -2.53 10.59 -0.45
N VAL A 18 -3.31 11.30 -1.27
CA VAL A 18 -2.99 12.68 -1.70
C VAL A 18 -2.84 13.60 -0.48
N LYS A 19 -3.82 13.59 0.44
CA LYS A 19 -3.76 14.42 1.65
C LYS A 19 -2.58 14.09 2.56
N MET A 20 -2.26 12.81 2.74
CA MET A 20 -1.19 12.37 3.64
C MET A 20 0.21 12.56 3.07
N THR A 21 0.36 12.48 1.74
CA THR A 21 1.67 12.58 1.10
C THR A 21 2.00 13.98 0.58
N GLY A 22 0.99 14.83 0.39
CA GLY A 22 1.15 16.13 -0.27
C GLY A 22 1.43 16.05 -1.78
N LEU A 23 1.41 14.84 -2.36
CA LEU A 23 1.61 14.62 -3.79
C LEU A 23 0.32 14.94 -4.57
N SER A 24 0.48 15.33 -5.84
CA SER A 24 -0.67 15.50 -6.73
C SER A 24 -1.40 14.18 -6.99
N HIS A 25 -2.67 14.28 -7.40
CA HIS A 25 -3.48 13.10 -7.75
C HIS A 25 -2.79 12.24 -8.82
N SER A 26 -2.22 12.85 -9.87
CA SER A 26 -1.53 12.13 -10.94
C SER A 26 -0.29 11.38 -10.43
N GLN A 27 0.48 11.98 -9.51
CA GLN A 27 1.65 11.32 -8.90
C GLN A 27 1.23 10.14 -8.04
N VAL A 28 0.23 10.32 -7.17
CA VAL A 28 -0.31 9.23 -6.34
C VAL A 28 -0.85 8.10 -7.22
N PHE A 29 -1.63 8.44 -8.25
CA PHE A 29 -2.19 7.46 -9.18
C PHE A 29 -1.10 6.70 -9.93
N TYR A 30 -0.04 7.38 -10.38
CA TYR A 30 1.10 6.72 -11.02
C TYR A 30 1.80 5.73 -10.09
N ILE A 31 2.07 6.12 -8.84
CA ILE A 31 2.68 5.24 -7.84
C ILE A 31 1.79 4.02 -7.58
N LEU A 32 0.48 4.22 -7.41
CA LEU A 32 -0.47 3.12 -7.21
C LEU A 32 -0.47 2.14 -8.38
N ARG A 33 -0.38 2.64 -9.62
CA ARG A 33 -0.30 1.79 -10.82
C ARG A 33 0.98 0.95 -10.85
N LEU A 34 2.12 1.53 -10.46
CA LEU A 34 3.37 0.78 -10.34
C LEU A 34 3.26 -0.33 -9.27
N LEU A 35 2.78 0.02 -8.07
CA LEU A 35 2.61 -0.94 -6.97
C LEU A 35 1.61 -2.06 -7.31
N GLN A 36 0.54 -1.73 -8.03
CA GLN A 36 -0.46 -2.70 -8.47
C GLN A 36 0.12 -3.63 -9.55
N ARG A 37 0.85 -3.07 -10.52
CA ARG A 37 1.54 -3.85 -11.56
C ARG A 37 2.53 -4.85 -10.95
N ASP A 38 3.24 -4.42 -9.90
CA ASP A 38 4.24 -5.24 -9.20
C ASP A 38 3.58 -6.22 -8.19
N GLY A 39 2.25 -6.23 -8.09
CA GLY A 39 1.50 -7.16 -7.25
C GLY A 39 1.50 -6.84 -5.76
N ALA A 40 2.04 -5.69 -5.34
CA ALA A 40 2.13 -5.30 -3.94
C ALA A 40 0.76 -4.91 -3.35
N ILE A 41 -0.09 -4.27 -4.16
CA ILE A 41 -1.41 -3.79 -3.75
C ILE A 41 -2.50 -4.20 -4.74
N ARG A 42 -3.75 -4.22 -4.26
CA ARG A 42 -4.95 -4.37 -5.09
C ARG A 42 -5.95 -3.26 -4.82
N GLU A 43 -6.72 -2.93 -5.86
CA GLU A 43 -7.85 -2.01 -5.76
C GLU A 43 -9.07 -2.72 -5.15
N ILE A 44 -9.78 -2.02 -4.27
CA ILE A 44 -11.10 -2.38 -3.76
C ILE A 44 -12.07 -1.28 -4.17
N LYS A 45 -13.05 -1.63 -4.99
CA LYS A 45 -14.10 -0.69 -5.39
C LYS A 45 -15.17 -0.60 -4.31
N ARG A 46 -15.40 0.61 -3.80
CA ARG A 46 -16.53 0.96 -2.91
C ARG A 46 -17.33 2.09 -3.53
N GLY A 47 -18.40 1.73 -4.26
CA GLY A 47 -19.19 2.68 -5.04
C GLY A 47 -18.32 3.37 -6.10
N LYS A 48 -18.21 4.70 -6.02
CA LYS A 48 -17.40 5.52 -6.92
C LYS A 48 -15.95 5.74 -6.45
N VAL A 49 -15.57 5.21 -5.28
CA VAL A 49 -14.27 5.45 -4.66
C VAL A 49 -13.41 4.20 -4.74
N ALA A 50 -12.17 4.37 -5.21
CA ALA A 50 -11.14 3.35 -5.20
C ALA A 50 -10.36 3.38 -3.86
N TYR A 51 -10.31 2.23 -3.21
CA TYR A 51 -9.46 1.97 -2.04
C TYR A 51 -8.34 1.02 -2.42
N TRP A 52 -7.24 1.06 -1.68
CA TRP A 52 -6.05 0.27 -1.94
C TRP A 52 -5.63 -0.48 -0.68
N ARG A 53 -5.26 -1.75 -0.84
CA ARG A 53 -4.74 -2.60 0.24
C ARG A 53 -3.62 -3.50 -0.24
N LEU A 54 -2.82 -4.00 0.70
CA LEU A 54 -1.82 -5.04 0.40
C LEU A 54 -2.49 -6.31 -0.12
N VAL A 55 -1.85 -6.96 -1.09
CA VAL A 55 -2.27 -8.28 -1.59
C VAL A 55 -2.00 -9.36 -0.55
N ASN A 56 -0.81 -9.35 0.06
CA ASN A 56 -0.44 -10.24 1.15
C ASN A 56 -0.05 -9.44 2.40
N PRO A 57 -0.97 -9.19 3.33
CA PRO A 57 -0.68 -8.41 4.53
C PRO A 57 0.22 -9.16 5.53
N GLU A 58 0.41 -10.47 5.40
CA GLU A 58 1.11 -11.32 6.38
C GLU A 58 2.59 -11.63 5.99
N ALA A 59 2.99 -11.40 4.74
CA ALA A 59 4.32 -11.78 4.25
C ALA A 59 5.49 -10.90 4.74
N GLU A 60 5.23 -9.79 5.44
CA GLU A 60 6.28 -8.82 5.81
C GLU A 60 6.31 -8.45 7.29
N THR A 61 5.64 -9.22 8.16
CA THR A 61 5.82 -9.15 9.63
C THR A 61 6.93 -10.11 10.13
N GLY A 62 7.80 -10.55 9.23
CA GLY A 62 9.02 -11.27 9.58
C GLY A 62 10.16 -10.32 9.90
N GLU A 63 10.24 -9.85 11.14
CA GLU A 63 11.54 -9.55 11.74
C GLU A 63 12.44 -10.77 11.56
N SER A 64 13.69 -10.54 11.13
CA SER A 64 14.78 -11.50 11.19
C SER A 64 14.79 -12.16 12.56
N LYS A 65 14.36 -13.43 12.65
CA LYS A 65 14.78 -14.26 13.77
C LYS A 65 16.27 -14.48 13.62
N GLY A 66 16.99 -13.97 14.61
CA GLY A 66 18.42 -14.11 14.75
C GLY A 66 18.87 -15.57 14.70
N VAL A 67 20.16 -15.66 14.49
CA VAL A 67 21.02 -16.82 14.65
C VAL A 67 20.58 -17.72 15.82
N ASP A 68 20.28 -18.98 15.52
CA ASP A 68 20.56 -20.16 16.34
C ASP A 68 21.30 -21.10 15.38
N MET A 69 22.63 -21.15 15.33
CA MET A 69 23.55 -21.82 16.25
C MET A 69 22.96 -23.09 16.89
N VAL A 70 22.95 -24.18 16.13
CA VAL A 70 23.37 -25.53 16.56
C VAL A 70 23.97 -26.29 15.37
#